data_AF-A0A1F3WM49-F1
#
_entry.id   AF-A0A1F3WM49-F1
#
_cell.length_a   1.000
_cell.length_b   1.000
_cell.length_c   1.000
_cell.angle_alpha   90.00
_cell.angle_beta   90.00
_cell.angle_gamma   90.00
#
_symmetry.space_group_name_H-M   'P 1'
#
loop_
_entity.id
_entity.type
_entity.pdbx_description
1 polymer ?
#
loop_
_entity_poly.entity_id
_entity_poly.type
_entity_poly.pdbx_seq_one_letter_code
_entity_poly.pdbx_strand_id
1 'polypeptide(L)'
;MLGVNTPLAFASDFNIKSTGSQRLVDLVQSVGGKEYLTGTGARDYLEEELFKKVGIGVHWQEFEHPVYKQLHGGFEKMLSVLDFLMMRSNSNISVA
;
A
#
# COMPACT_ATOMS: atom_id res chain seq x y z
N MET A 1 -5.24 16.07 5.46
CA MET A 1 -4.96 14.84 6.25
C MET A 1 -4.41 13.81 5.28
N LEU A 2 -3.18 13.34 5.52
CA LEU A 2 -2.25 12.60 4.64
C LEU A 2 -1.90 13.18 3.25
N GLY A 3 -2.77 13.97 2.60
CA GLY A 3 -2.45 14.64 1.32
C GLY A 3 -2.37 13.69 0.12
N VAL A 4 -2.99 12.52 0.22
CA VAL A 4 -3.05 11.53 -0.86
C VAL A 4 -4.14 11.95 -1.85
N ASN A 5 -3.72 12.34 -3.06
CA ASN A 5 -4.62 12.75 -4.16
C ASN A 5 -4.70 11.71 -5.27
N THR A 6 -4.13 10.52 -5.06
CA THR A 6 -4.13 9.44 -6.05
C THR A 6 -5.57 9.06 -6.42
N PRO A 7 -5.91 8.97 -7.72
CA PRO A 7 -7.23 8.51 -8.15
C PRO A 7 -7.58 7.15 -7.54
N LEU A 8 -8.82 7.00 -7.10
CA LEU A 8 -9.34 5.77 -6.53
C LEU A 8 -10.44 5.22 -7.44
N ALA A 9 -10.47 3.91 -7.58
CA ALA A 9 -11.52 3.17 -8.28
C ALA A 9 -11.87 1.91 -7.48
N PHE A 10 -13.11 1.45 -7.56
CA PHE A 10 -13.48 0.19 -6.92
C PHE A 10 -13.10 -0.98 -7.81
N ALA A 11 -12.46 -2.00 -7.22
CA ALA A 11 -12.13 -3.23 -7.93
C ALA A 11 -13.38 -3.95 -8.50
N SER A 12 -14.57 -3.70 -7.93
CA SER A 12 -15.85 -4.22 -8.41
C SER A 12 -16.28 -3.64 -9.75
N ASP A 13 -15.80 -2.44 -10.10
CA ASP A 13 -16.23 -1.74 -11.32
C ASP A 13 -15.63 -2.36 -12.59
N PHE A 14 -14.58 -3.18 -12.44
CA PHE A 14 -13.83 -3.78 -13.56
C PHE A 14 -14.33 -5.17 -13.99
N ASN A 15 -15.35 -5.73 -13.33
CA ASN A 15 -15.94 -7.06 -13.63
C ASN A 15 -14.91 -8.21 -13.79
N ILE A 16 -13.81 -8.16 -13.03
CA ILE A 16 -12.75 -9.17 -13.07
C ILE A 16 -13.19 -10.43 -12.28
N LYS A 17 -12.98 -11.61 -12.88
CA LYS A 17 -13.35 -12.91 -12.28
C LYS A 17 -12.16 -13.72 -11.76
N SER A 18 -10.94 -13.36 -12.18
CA SER A 18 -9.72 -13.99 -11.69
C SER A 18 -9.53 -13.73 -10.19
N THR A 19 -8.69 -14.55 -9.56
CA THR A 19 -8.40 -14.52 -8.13
C THR A 19 -6.89 -14.47 -7.89
N GLY A 20 -6.46 -14.27 -6.64
CA GLY A 20 -5.05 -14.25 -6.27
C GLY A 20 -4.23 -13.21 -7.06
N SER A 21 -3.01 -13.59 -7.42
CA SER A 21 -2.06 -12.74 -8.17
C SER A 21 -2.58 -12.36 -9.56
N GLN A 22 -3.30 -13.27 -10.24
CA GLN A 22 -3.88 -12.98 -11.56
C GLN A 22 -4.90 -11.83 -11.49
N ARG A 23 -5.68 -11.74 -10.41
CA ARG A 23 -6.61 -10.61 -10.21
C ARG A 23 -5.89 -9.27 -10.14
N LEU A 24 -4.72 -9.23 -9.51
CA LEU A 24 -3.91 -8.03 -9.38
C LEU A 24 -3.36 -7.61 -10.76
N VAL A 25 -2.88 -8.56 -11.56
CA VAL A 25 -2.45 -8.33 -12.94
C VAL A 25 -3.59 -7.74 -13.77
N ASP A 26 -4.76 -8.37 -13.74
CA ASP A 26 -5.92 -7.93 -14.52
C ASP A 26 -6.39 -6.51 -14.11
N LEU A 27 -6.34 -6.19 -12.81
CA LEU A 27 -6.66 -4.85 -12.29
C LEU A 27 -5.66 -3.79 -12.76
N VAL A 28 -4.37 -4.10 -12.78
CA VAL A 28 -3.35 -3.17 -13.26
C VAL A 28 -3.54 -2.92 -14.75
N GLN A 29 -3.81 -3.98 -15.53
CA GLN A 29 -4.09 -3.84 -16.97
C GLN A 29 -5.38 -3.04 -17.23
N SER A 30 -6.43 -3.22 -16.43
CA SER A 30 -7.72 -2.56 -16.64
C SER A 30 -7.66 -1.05 -16.47
N VAL A 31 -6.67 -0.54 -15.73
CA VAL A 31 -6.39 0.90 -15.57
C VAL A 31 -5.24 1.39 -16.45
N GLY A 32 -4.68 0.54 -17.31
CA GLY A 32 -3.52 0.87 -18.15
C GLY A 32 -2.21 1.06 -17.37
N GLY A 33 -2.12 0.51 -16.15
CA GLY A 33 -0.94 0.56 -15.32
C GLY A 33 0.19 -0.32 -15.85
N LYS A 34 1.43 0.01 -15.46
CA LYS A 34 2.65 -0.73 -15.83
C LYS A 34 3.43 -1.24 -14.62
N GLU A 35 3.01 -0.84 -13.42
CA GLU A 35 3.71 -1.10 -12.18
C GLU A 35 2.70 -1.52 -11.12
N TYR A 36 3.10 -2.47 -10.27
CA TYR A 36 2.35 -2.92 -9.09
C TYR A 36 3.20 -2.72 -7.84
N LEU A 37 2.71 -1.90 -6.90
CA LEU A 37 3.37 -1.66 -5.62
C LEU A 37 2.77 -2.57 -4.54
N THR A 38 3.62 -3.29 -3.80
CA THR A 38 3.20 -4.25 -2.78
C THR A 38 4.10 -4.21 -1.55
N GLY A 39 3.57 -4.58 -0.39
CA GLY A 39 4.37 -4.71 0.84
C GLY A 39 5.14 -6.03 0.89
N THR A 40 6.27 -6.05 1.61
CA THR A 40 7.13 -7.25 1.76
C THR A 40 6.43 -8.48 2.37
N GLY A 41 5.34 -8.29 3.12
CA GLY A 41 4.53 -9.39 3.64
C GLY A 41 3.85 -10.25 2.56
N ALA A 42 3.85 -9.83 1.30
CA ALA A 42 3.32 -10.60 0.18
C ALA A 42 4.32 -11.53 -0.52
N ARG A 43 5.61 -11.49 -0.13
CA ARG A 43 6.69 -12.25 -0.79
C ARG A 43 6.41 -13.76 -0.87
N ASP A 44 5.73 -14.32 0.13
CA ASP A 44 5.48 -15.77 0.20
C ASP A 44 4.37 -16.26 -0.72
N TYR A 45 3.52 -15.37 -1.26
CA TYR A 45 2.33 -15.75 -2.03
C TYR A 45 2.10 -14.96 -3.32
N LEU A 46 2.88 -13.90 -3.59
CA LEU A 46 2.75 -13.13 -4.82
C LEU A 46 3.47 -13.85 -5.98
N GLU A 47 2.73 -14.13 -7.06
CA GLU A 47 3.28 -14.78 -8.25
C GLU A 47 3.83 -13.74 -9.23
N GLU A 48 5.03 -13.20 -8.97
CA GLU A 48 5.66 -12.13 -9.77
C GLU A 48 5.78 -12.45 -11.28
N GLU A 49 5.93 -13.73 -11.63
CA GLU A 49 6.01 -14.17 -13.02
C GLU A 49 4.73 -13.87 -13.83
N LEU A 50 3.56 -13.79 -13.19
CA LEU A 50 2.32 -13.39 -13.87
C LEU A 50 2.36 -11.93 -14.32
N PHE A 51 2.94 -11.05 -13.51
CA PHE A 51 3.13 -9.63 -13.83
C PHE A 51 4.16 -9.46 -14.96
N LYS A 52 5.30 -10.15 -14.83
CA LYS A 52 6.41 -10.11 -15.79
C LYS A 52 5.99 -10.55 -17.19
N LYS A 53 5.16 -11.60 -17.31
CA LYS A 53 4.65 -12.12 -18.59
C LYS A 53 3.91 -11.07 -19.42
N VAL A 54 3.28 -10.11 -18.77
CA VAL A 54 2.52 -9.03 -19.44
C VAL A 54 3.23 -7.68 -19.40
N GLY A 55 4.50 -7.66 -18.97
CA GLY A 55 5.31 -6.45 -18.91
C GLY A 55 4.92 -5.48 -17.78
N ILE A 56 4.34 -5.98 -16.69
CA ILE A 56 4.09 -5.20 -15.47
C ILE A 56 5.25 -5.42 -14.50
N GLY A 57 5.87 -4.35 -14.02
CA GLY A 57 6.89 -4.40 -12.98
C GLY A 57 6.28 -4.52 -11.58
N VAL A 58 6.99 -5.19 -10.68
CA VAL A 58 6.60 -5.33 -9.28
C VAL A 58 7.60 -4.56 -8.41
N HIS A 59 7.09 -3.62 -7.62
CA HIS A 59 7.85 -2.82 -6.69
C HIS A 59 7.54 -3.24 -5.25
N TRP A 60 8.59 -3.59 -4.51
CA TRP A 60 8.50 -3.96 -3.11
C TRP A 60 8.66 -2.73 -2.22
N GLN A 61 7.64 -2.46 -1.42
CA GLN A 61 7.66 -1.39 -0.43
C GLN A 61 8.23 -1.92 0.88
N GLU A 62 9.41 -1.41 1.23
CA GLU A 62 10.02 -1.56 2.54
C GLU A 62 9.70 -0.32 3.36
N PHE A 63 8.59 -0.37 4.10
CA PHE A 63 8.11 0.78 4.85
C PHE A 63 8.71 0.82 6.25
N GLU A 64 9.56 1.82 6.48
CA GLU A 64 10.00 2.19 7.82
C GLU A 64 9.00 3.14 8.46
N HIS A 65 8.48 2.78 9.64
CA HIS A 65 7.48 3.59 10.32
C HIS A 65 8.14 4.84 10.90
N PRO A 66 7.57 6.04 10.69
CA PRO A 66 8.05 7.22 11.39
C PRO A 66 7.88 7.01 12.90
N VAL A 67 8.88 7.41 13.68
CA VAL A 67 8.82 7.36 15.14
C VAL A 67 8.08 8.59 15.64
N TYR A 68 7.04 8.40 16.43
CA TYR A 68 6.26 9.47 17.04
C TYR A 68 5.89 9.11 18.48
N LYS A 69 5.53 10.15 19.25
CA LYS A 69 5.11 9.97 20.64
C LYS A 69 3.73 9.32 20.67
N GLN A 70 3.65 8.11 21.22
CA GLN A 70 2.39 7.44 21.55
C GLN A 70 1.94 7.79 22.98
N LEU A 71 0.66 7.59 23.28
CA LEU A 71 0.04 7.94 24.57
C LEU A 71 0.64 7.16 25.75
N HIS A 72 0.96 5.89 25.54
CA HIS A 72 1.35 4.96 26.60
C HIS A 72 2.66 4.24 26.25
N GLY A 73 3.69 4.44 27.07
CA GLY A 73 4.95 3.71 26.92
C GLY A 73 5.85 4.22 25.79
N GLY A 74 6.60 3.30 25.20
CA GLY A 74 7.53 3.55 24.09
C GLY A 74 6.83 3.61 22.73
N PHE A 75 7.61 3.75 21.66
CA PHE A 75 7.10 3.69 20.30
C PHE A 75 6.92 2.24 19.85
N GLU A 76 5.69 1.91 19.45
CA GLU A 76 5.35 0.65 18.83
C GLU A 76 5.13 0.80 17.32
N LYS A 77 5.96 0.05 16.57
CA LYS A 77 5.94 -0.02 15.11
C LYS A 77 4.82 -0.94 14.60
N MET A 78 4.58 -0.91 13.29
CA MET A 78 3.61 -1.80 12.61
C MET A 78 2.15 -1.55 12.99
N LEU A 79 1.84 -0.36 13.50
CA LEU A 79 0.47 0.08 13.76
C LEU A 79 -0.14 0.77 12.54
N SER A 80 -1.47 0.79 12.49
CA SER A 80 -2.20 1.46 11.42
C SER A 80 -1.91 2.96 11.39
N VAL A 81 -2.08 3.58 10.22
CA VAL A 81 -1.99 5.05 10.09
C VAL A 81 -2.97 5.81 10.99
N LEU A 82 -4.04 5.16 11.47
CA LEU A 82 -4.96 5.75 12.44
C LEU A 82 -4.26 6.04 13.77
N ASP A 83 -3.33 5.19 14.22
CA ASP A 83 -2.57 5.45 15.45
C ASP A 83 -1.80 6.76 15.32
N PHE A 84 -1.03 6.90 14.24
CA PHE A 84 -0.30 8.13 13.92
C PHE A 84 -1.21 9.36 13.88
N LEU A 85 -2.39 9.26 13.26
CA LEU A 85 -3.33 10.38 13.16
C LEU A 85 -3.92 10.76 14.52
N MET A 86 -4.21 9.79 15.38
CA MET A 86 -4.80 10.01 16.72
C MET A 86 -3.76 10.45 17.75
N MET A 87 -2.49 10.07 17.60
CA MET A 87 -1.39 10.50 18.46
C MET A 87 -0.89 11.92 18.17
N ARG A 88 -1.25 12.48 17.00
CA ARG A 88 -0.87 13.84 16.63
C ARG A 88 -1.73 14.89 17.36
N SER A 89 -1.08 15.75 18.14
CA SER A 89 -1.65 17.04 18.55
C SER A 89 -1.76 17.99 17.34
N ASN A 90 -2.81 18.82 17.27
CA ASN A 90 -3.04 19.82 16.21
C ASN A 90 -1.98 20.94 16.11
N SER A 91 -0.91 20.90 16.89
CA SER A 91 0.17 21.89 16.90
C SER A 91 1.31 21.48 15.95
N ASN A 92 1.33 22.09 14.76
CA ASN A 92 2.41 22.24 13.78
C ASN A 92 3.45 21.10 13.60
N ILE A 93 3.48 20.58 12.38
CA ILE A 93 4.25 19.42 11.94
C ILE A 93 5.72 19.77 11.75
N SER A 94 6.59 19.15 12.53
CA SER A 94 7.95 18.78 12.11
C SER A 94 8.10 17.29 12.38
N VAL A 95 8.15 16.50 11.31
CA VAL A 95 8.60 15.10 11.38
C VAL A 95 10.13 15.16 11.44
N ALA A 96 10.71 14.63 12.51
CA ALA A 96 12.16 14.51 12.69
C ALA A 96 12.72 13.37 11.84
#